data_AF-A0A2T5UQ10-F1
#
_entry.id   AF-A0A2T5UQ10-F1
#
_cell.length_a   1.000
_cell.length_b   1.000
_cell.length_c   1.000
_cell.angle_alpha   90.00
_cell.angle_beta   90.00
_cell.angle_gamma   90.00
#
_symmetry.space_group_name_H-M   'P 1'
#
loop_
_entity.id
_entity.type
_entity.pdbx_description
1 polymer ?
#
loop_
_entity_poly.entity_id
_entity_poly.type
_entity_poly.pdbx_seq_one_letter_code
_entity_poly.pdbx_strand_id
1 'polypeptide(L)'
;MSRLARSLLVPSEHEEQAALIKWADFSYAKYPDLTMLYAIPNGGDRHKATAAALKAEGVVAGVPDLHLPVARGLYHGLYVEMKREGLRHHARGGRSFDQVAWHKALRNRDNAVCTCYGWVAASKAITAYLNGSFEMPDTDDCAFFGE
;
A
#
# COMPACT_ATOMS: atom_id res chain seq x y z
N MET A 1 1.67 -19.41 -23.56
CA MET A 1 0.51 -18.51 -23.37
C MET A 1 0.92 -17.08 -23.71
N SER A 2 0.05 -16.27 -24.33
CA SER A 2 0.41 -14.89 -24.73
C SER A 2 0.53 -13.96 -23.51
N ARG A 3 1.28 -12.87 -23.66
CA ARG A 3 1.49 -11.84 -22.62
C ARG A 3 0.16 -11.22 -22.14
N LEU A 4 -0.83 -11.12 -23.04
CA LEU A 4 -2.19 -10.66 -22.74
C LEU A 4 -2.97 -11.67 -21.89
N ALA A 5 -2.90 -12.96 -22.22
CA ALA A 5 -3.55 -14.01 -21.43
C ALA A 5 -3.00 -14.11 -20.00
N ARG A 6 -1.67 -13.90 -19.84
CA ARG A 6 -1.02 -13.89 -18.52
C ARG A 6 -1.42 -12.66 -17.68
N SER A 7 -1.69 -11.51 -18.32
CA SER A 7 -2.16 -10.29 -17.64
C SER A 7 -3.59 -10.40 -17.10
N LEU A 8 -4.45 -11.23 -17.71
CA LEU A 8 -5.83 -11.44 -17.28
C LEU A 8 -5.96 -12.40 -16.08
N LEU A 9 -4.94 -13.24 -15.85
CA LEU A 9 -4.92 -14.20 -14.74
C LEU A 9 -4.34 -13.63 -13.45
N VAL A 10 -3.55 -12.57 -13.55
CA VAL A 10 -2.99 -11.89 -12.37
C VAL A 10 -4.03 -10.87 -11.90
N PRO A 11 -4.46 -10.90 -10.62
CA PRO A 11 -5.41 -9.92 -10.13
C PRO A 11 -4.94 -8.47 -10.37
N SER A 12 -5.89 -7.58 -10.57
CA SER A 12 -5.68 -6.15 -10.59
C SER A 12 -5.31 -5.64 -9.19
N GLU A 13 -4.68 -4.47 -9.12
CA GLU A 13 -4.35 -3.81 -7.85
C GLU A 13 -5.61 -3.57 -6.98
N HIS A 14 -6.74 -3.26 -7.62
CA HIS A 14 -8.03 -3.14 -6.96
C HIS A 14 -8.50 -4.46 -6.34
N GLU A 15 -8.43 -5.57 -7.08
CA GLU A 15 -8.82 -6.90 -6.57
C GLU A 15 -7.91 -7.34 -5.41
N GLU A 16 -6.61 -7.08 -5.50
CA GLU A 16 -5.65 -7.35 -4.41
C GLU A 16 -6.00 -6.52 -3.16
N GLN A 17 -6.26 -5.22 -3.29
CA GLN A 17 -6.62 -4.40 -2.14
C GLN A 17 -7.97 -4.82 -1.52
N ALA A 18 -8.97 -5.16 -2.34
CA ALA A 18 -10.24 -5.67 -1.85
C ALA A 18 -10.07 -6.99 -1.08
N ALA A 19 -9.21 -7.89 -1.58
CA ALA A 19 -8.87 -9.12 -0.88
C ALA A 19 -8.16 -8.85 0.47
N LEU A 20 -7.28 -7.85 0.53
CA LEU A 20 -6.60 -7.45 1.76
C LEU A 20 -7.59 -6.92 2.81
N ILE A 21 -8.50 -6.03 2.42
CA ILE A 21 -9.52 -5.49 3.35
C ILE A 21 -10.40 -6.63 3.88
N LYS A 22 -10.86 -7.52 3.00
CA LYS A 22 -11.60 -8.72 3.41
C LYS A 22 -10.80 -9.58 4.39
N TRP A 23 -9.50 -9.79 4.15
CA TRP A 23 -8.64 -10.48 5.10
C TRP A 23 -8.56 -9.77 6.45
N ALA A 24 -8.47 -8.44 6.46
CA ALA A 24 -8.43 -7.65 7.68
C ALA A 24 -9.72 -7.83 8.50
N ASP A 25 -10.87 -7.81 7.84
CA ASP A 25 -12.20 -8.07 8.44
C ASP A 25 -12.34 -9.49 9.01
N PHE A 26 -11.63 -10.49 8.47
CA PHE A 26 -11.60 -11.84 9.07
C PHE A 26 -10.55 -11.98 10.18
N SER A 27 -9.56 -11.09 10.22
CA SER A 27 -8.40 -11.20 11.09
C SER A 27 -8.49 -10.32 12.35
N TYR A 28 -9.47 -9.41 12.44
CA TYR A 28 -9.57 -8.47 13.57
C TYR A 28 -9.65 -9.14 14.94
N ALA A 29 -10.26 -10.33 15.04
CA ALA A 29 -10.33 -11.05 16.32
C ALA A 29 -8.94 -11.42 16.86
N LYS A 30 -7.98 -11.68 15.96
CA LYS A 30 -6.58 -11.91 16.31
C LYS A 30 -5.79 -10.61 16.43
N TYR A 31 -6.11 -9.63 15.59
CA TYR A 31 -5.41 -8.34 15.51
C TYR A 31 -6.43 -7.19 15.58
N PRO A 32 -6.88 -6.79 16.79
CA PRO A 32 -7.97 -5.83 16.95
C PRO A 32 -7.74 -4.47 16.27
N ASP A 33 -6.49 -4.05 16.19
CA ASP A 33 -6.06 -2.81 15.53
C ASP A 33 -6.37 -2.77 14.02
N LEU A 34 -6.63 -3.91 13.37
CA LEU A 34 -7.03 -3.94 11.96
C LEU A 34 -8.34 -3.19 11.69
N THR A 35 -9.16 -2.97 12.72
CA THR A 35 -10.36 -2.10 12.63
C THR A 35 -10.03 -0.65 12.30
N MET A 36 -8.76 -0.24 12.49
CA MET A 36 -8.26 1.10 12.16
C MET A 36 -7.63 1.18 10.77
N LEU A 37 -7.51 0.07 10.02
CA LEU A 37 -6.96 0.09 8.67
C LEU A 37 -7.98 0.68 7.69
N TYR A 38 -7.60 1.71 6.94
CA TYR A 38 -8.48 2.33 5.96
C TYR A 38 -7.77 2.66 4.64
N ALA A 39 -8.56 2.67 3.57
CA ALA A 39 -8.10 3.06 2.24
C ALA A 39 -8.07 4.58 2.07
N ILE A 40 -7.05 5.07 1.38
CA ILE A 40 -6.89 6.44 0.94
C ILE A 40 -7.22 6.46 -0.57
N PRO A 41 -8.41 6.93 -0.99
CA PRO A 41 -8.86 6.83 -2.38
C PRO A 41 -8.25 7.92 -3.28
N ASN A 42 -6.93 8.03 -3.28
CA ASN A 42 -6.20 9.06 -4.04
C ASN A 42 -5.85 8.63 -5.48
N GLY A 43 -5.93 7.34 -5.79
CA GLY A 43 -5.78 6.78 -7.15
C GLY A 43 -7.09 6.60 -7.91
N GLY A 44 -6.98 6.08 -9.14
CA GLY A 44 -8.11 5.65 -9.96
C GLY A 44 -8.59 6.67 -11.02
N ASP A 45 -9.07 6.12 -12.13
CA ASP A 45 -9.68 6.91 -13.20
C ASP A 45 -11.03 7.47 -12.74
N ARG A 46 -11.19 8.77 -12.95
CA ARG A 46 -12.40 9.50 -12.58
C ARG A 46 -12.66 10.61 -13.57
N HIS A 47 -13.91 11.05 -13.63
CA HIS A 47 -14.28 12.17 -14.49
C HIS A 47 -13.48 13.43 -14.10
N LYS A 48 -13.05 14.21 -15.09
CA LYS A 48 -12.18 15.38 -14.88
C LYS A 48 -12.75 16.37 -13.85
N ALA A 49 -14.05 16.60 -13.86
CA ALA A 49 -14.72 17.45 -12.90
C ALA A 49 -14.59 16.93 -11.46
N THR A 50 -14.78 15.62 -11.26
CA THR A 50 -14.59 14.96 -9.96
C THR A 50 -13.15 15.04 -9.50
N ALA A 51 -12.18 14.82 -10.41
CA ALA A 51 -10.76 14.96 -10.09
C ALA A 51 -10.41 16.39 -9.62
N ALA A 52 -10.97 17.41 -10.28
CA ALA A 52 -10.75 18.81 -9.92
C ALA A 52 -11.36 19.16 -8.55
N ALA A 53 -12.59 18.70 -8.28
CA ALA A 53 -13.25 18.90 -7.00
C ALA A 53 -12.46 18.23 -5.86
N LEU A 54 -12.10 16.95 -6.01
CA LEU A 54 -11.31 16.22 -5.01
C LEU A 54 -9.93 16.85 -4.77
N LYS A 55 -9.30 17.38 -5.81
CA LYS A 55 -8.04 18.13 -5.66
C LYS A 55 -8.24 19.41 -4.85
N ALA A 56 -9.36 20.11 -5.03
CA ALA A 56 -9.72 21.28 -4.21
C ALA A 56 -10.04 20.90 -2.76
N GLU A 57 -10.52 19.68 -2.52
CA GLU A 57 -10.74 19.10 -1.19
C GLU A 57 -9.45 18.57 -0.53
N GLY A 58 -8.32 18.57 -1.26
CA GLY A 58 -7.01 18.20 -0.72
C GLY A 58 -6.51 16.80 -1.09
N VAL A 59 -7.13 16.11 -2.06
CA VAL A 59 -6.55 14.89 -2.62
C VAL A 59 -5.20 15.20 -3.26
N VAL A 60 -4.15 14.51 -2.80
CA VAL A 60 -2.78 14.64 -3.30
C VAL A 60 -2.38 13.35 -4.01
N ALA A 61 -1.75 13.49 -5.18
CA ALA A 61 -1.22 12.35 -5.93
C ALA A 61 -0.09 11.67 -5.15
N GLY A 62 -0.04 10.33 -5.23
CA GLY A 62 1.07 9.52 -4.74
C GLY A 62 1.07 9.19 -3.25
N VAL A 63 0.08 9.64 -2.47
CA VAL A 63 -0.11 9.11 -1.10
C VAL A 63 -0.37 7.60 -1.18
N PRO A 64 0.24 6.77 -0.32
CA PRO A 64 0.00 5.33 -0.32
C PRO A 64 -1.47 4.94 -0.17
N ASP A 65 -1.85 3.80 -0.71
CA ASP A 65 -3.25 3.38 -0.85
C ASP A 65 -3.96 3.10 0.48
N LEU A 66 -3.22 2.71 1.52
CA LEU A 66 -3.77 2.33 2.82
C LEU A 66 -2.98 2.96 3.96
N HIS A 67 -3.68 3.24 5.05
CA HIS A 67 -3.07 3.71 6.30
C HIS A 67 -3.64 2.98 7.51
N LEU A 68 -2.75 2.60 8.41
CA LEU A 68 -3.02 2.03 9.72
C LEU A 68 -2.43 2.99 10.78
N PRO A 69 -3.25 3.84 11.40
CA PRO A 69 -2.84 4.90 12.33
C PRO A 69 -2.57 4.35 13.74
N VAL A 70 -1.76 3.31 13.84
CA VAL A 70 -1.46 2.61 15.09
C VAL A 70 0.04 2.64 15.31
N ALA A 71 0.51 3.32 16.35
CA ALA A 71 1.93 3.41 16.65
C ALA A 71 2.49 2.05 17.09
N ARG A 72 3.58 1.61 16.48
CA ARG A 72 4.29 0.35 16.83
C ARG A 72 5.80 0.54 16.68
N GLY A 73 6.55 0.14 17.70
CA GLY A 73 8.01 0.31 17.72
C GLY A 73 8.40 1.79 17.62
N LEU A 74 9.23 2.12 16.63
CA LEU A 74 9.68 3.48 16.35
C LEU A 74 8.73 4.27 15.43
N TYR A 75 7.64 3.67 14.98
CA TYR A 75 6.79 4.24 13.94
C TYR A 75 5.46 4.78 14.48
N HIS A 76 5.04 5.95 13.99
CA HIS A 76 3.77 6.58 14.33
C HIS A 76 2.55 5.91 13.69
N GLY A 77 2.74 5.26 12.55
CA GLY A 77 1.72 4.55 11.78
C GLY A 77 2.34 3.78 10.63
N LEU A 78 1.53 2.94 9.98
CA LEU A 78 1.93 2.17 8.81
C LEU A 78 1.15 2.61 7.57
N TYR A 79 1.86 2.95 6.52
CA TYR A 79 1.33 3.16 5.17
C TYR A 79 1.66 1.97 4.28
N VAL A 80 0.67 1.51 3.52
CA VAL A 80 0.84 0.40 2.57
C VAL A 80 0.46 0.89 1.17
N GLU A 81 1.42 0.81 0.26
CA GLU A 81 1.25 1.03 -1.17
C GLU A 81 1.05 -0.34 -1.84
N MET A 82 -0.10 -0.54 -2.47
CA MET A 82 -0.45 -1.77 -3.15
C MET A 82 0.08 -1.76 -4.57
N LYS A 83 0.64 -2.88 -5.01
CA LYS A 83 0.98 -3.14 -6.41
C LYS A 83 0.49 -4.54 -6.76
N ARG A 84 0.10 -4.76 -8.02
CA ARG A 84 -0.11 -6.14 -8.50
C ARG A 84 1.23 -6.86 -8.71
N GLU A 85 1.26 -8.17 -8.44
CA GLU A 85 2.44 -9.07 -8.55
C GLU A 85 3.36 -8.82 -9.76
N GLY A 86 2.78 -8.57 -10.94
CA GLY A 86 3.54 -8.38 -12.18
C GLY A 86 4.35 -7.09 -12.29
N LEU A 87 4.17 -6.13 -11.38
CA LEU A 87 4.80 -4.80 -11.49
C LEU A 87 6.19 -4.71 -10.84
N ARG A 88 6.65 -5.76 -10.15
CA ARG A 88 7.93 -5.73 -9.42
C ARG A 88 9.13 -5.37 -10.29
N HIS A 89 9.16 -5.88 -11.51
CA HIS A 89 10.26 -5.65 -12.46
C HIS A 89 10.12 -4.35 -13.27
N HIS A 90 9.07 -3.58 -13.04
CA HIS A 90 8.91 -2.28 -13.70
C HIS A 90 9.83 -1.24 -13.03
N ALA A 91 10.10 -0.15 -13.75
CA ALA A 91 10.85 0.98 -13.19
C ALA A 91 10.23 1.43 -11.84
N ARG A 92 11.07 1.61 -10.82
CA ARG A 92 10.67 1.93 -9.43
C ARG A 92 9.71 0.91 -8.79
N GLY A 93 9.64 -0.32 -9.30
CA GLY A 93 8.68 -1.33 -8.83
C GLY A 93 7.23 -1.04 -9.23
N GLY A 94 7.03 -0.30 -10.33
CA GLY A 94 5.71 0.12 -10.79
C GLY A 94 5.15 1.36 -10.11
N ARG A 95 5.93 2.03 -9.24
CA ARG A 95 5.54 3.29 -8.60
C ARG A 95 5.77 4.52 -9.48
N SER A 96 4.91 5.51 -9.32
CA SER A 96 5.09 6.85 -9.88
C SER A 96 6.19 7.63 -9.14
N PHE A 97 6.60 8.76 -9.70
CA PHE A 97 7.56 9.65 -9.01
C PHE A 97 6.96 10.25 -7.73
N ASP A 98 5.68 10.62 -7.75
CA ASP A 98 4.98 11.17 -6.58
C ASP A 98 4.89 10.15 -5.45
N GLN A 99 4.65 8.87 -5.77
CA GLN A 99 4.65 7.78 -4.78
C GLN A 99 6.01 7.62 -4.10
N VAL A 100 7.09 7.64 -4.87
CA VAL A 100 8.45 7.60 -4.31
C VAL A 100 8.72 8.81 -3.41
N ALA A 101 8.29 10.00 -3.81
CA ALA A 101 8.45 11.21 -2.99
C ALA A 101 7.68 11.12 -1.66
N TRP A 102 6.45 10.63 -1.69
CA TRP A 102 5.64 10.42 -0.48
C TRP A 102 6.26 9.37 0.46
N HIS A 103 6.76 8.25 -0.07
CA HIS A 103 7.44 7.24 0.74
C HIS A 103 8.63 7.85 1.50
N LYS A 104 9.47 8.64 0.82
CA LYS A 104 10.60 9.33 1.46
C LYS A 104 10.14 10.31 2.53
N ALA A 105 9.11 11.10 2.22
CA ALA A 105 8.60 12.11 3.14
C ALA A 105 7.99 11.51 4.42
N LEU A 106 7.29 10.38 4.30
CA LEU A 106 6.69 9.65 5.42
C LEU A 106 7.76 8.97 6.28
N ARG A 107 8.75 8.31 5.65
CA ARG A 107 9.88 7.68 6.37
C ARG A 107 10.68 8.71 7.16
N ASN A 108 10.94 9.89 6.59
CA ASN A 108 11.64 10.98 7.28
C ASN A 108 10.85 11.59 8.46
N ARG A 109 9.62 11.13 8.70
CA ARG A 109 8.75 11.53 9.80
C ARG A 109 8.33 10.33 10.63
N ASP A 110 9.20 9.33 10.72
CA ASP A 110 9.03 8.15 11.57
C ASP A 110 7.70 7.42 11.33
N ASN A 111 7.26 7.33 10.08
CA ASN A 111 6.17 6.44 9.68
C ASN A 111 6.72 5.21 8.98
N ALA A 112 6.15 4.04 9.26
CA ALA A 112 6.39 2.83 8.50
C ALA A 112 5.73 2.96 7.12
N VAL A 113 6.45 2.59 6.06
CA VAL A 113 5.91 2.60 4.70
C VAL A 113 6.41 1.39 3.94
N CYS A 114 5.52 0.62 3.32
CA CYS A 114 5.92 -0.50 2.47
C CYS A 114 5.12 -0.55 1.16
N THR A 115 5.79 -1.01 0.11
CA THR A 115 5.16 -1.43 -1.15
C THR A 115 4.94 -2.92 -1.07
N CYS A 116 3.70 -3.35 -1.28
CA CYS A 116 3.31 -4.75 -1.21
C CYS A 116 2.77 -5.21 -2.56
N TYR A 117 3.37 -6.27 -3.10
CA TYR A 117 2.90 -6.90 -4.32
C TYR A 117 1.86 -7.98 -3.95
N GLY A 118 0.60 -7.67 -4.19
CA GLY A 118 -0.53 -8.53 -3.82
C GLY A 118 -0.89 -8.50 -2.33
N TRP A 119 -2.09 -8.99 -2.02
CA TRP A 119 -2.69 -8.93 -0.69
C TRP A 119 -1.95 -9.81 0.33
N VAL A 120 -1.34 -10.91 -0.12
CA VAL A 120 -0.59 -11.82 0.76
C VAL A 120 0.65 -11.12 1.31
N ALA A 121 1.41 -10.41 0.47
CA ALA A 121 2.56 -9.63 0.93
C ALA A 121 2.12 -8.52 1.90
N ALA A 122 1.03 -7.82 1.59
CA ALA A 122 0.49 -6.77 2.45
C ALA A 122 0.04 -7.29 3.82
N SER A 123 -0.67 -8.42 3.87
CA SER A 123 -1.08 -9.04 5.14
C SER A 123 0.12 -9.46 5.99
N LYS A 124 1.19 -9.99 5.39
CA LYS A 124 2.45 -10.29 6.09
C LYS A 124 3.10 -9.03 6.65
N ALA A 125 3.15 -7.95 5.87
CA ALA A 125 3.72 -6.68 6.33
C ALA A 125 2.94 -6.10 7.52
N ILE A 126 1.61 -6.05 7.41
CA ILE A 126 0.73 -5.54 8.47
C ILE A 126 0.85 -6.40 9.72
N THR A 127 0.87 -7.73 9.59
CA THR A 127 1.02 -8.61 10.76
C THR A 127 2.39 -8.50 11.41
N ALA A 128 3.47 -8.37 10.63
CA ALA A 128 4.80 -8.09 11.17
C ALA A 128 4.81 -6.76 11.94
N TYR A 129 4.14 -5.73 11.41
CA TYR A 129 4.02 -4.41 12.04
C TYR A 129 3.28 -4.49 13.37
N LEU A 130 2.13 -5.14 13.38
CA LEU A 130 1.31 -5.30 14.58
C LEU A 130 2.00 -6.17 15.65
N ASN A 131 2.84 -7.12 15.24
CA ASN A 131 3.62 -7.96 16.14
C ASN A 131 4.95 -7.33 16.58
N GLY A 132 5.29 -6.13 16.10
CA GLY A 132 6.56 -5.46 16.42
C GLY A 132 7.79 -6.08 15.76
N SER A 133 7.61 -6.98 14.78
CA SER A 133 8.68 -7.61 14.00
C SER A 133 8.83 -6.99 12.61
N PHE A 134 8.27 -5.80 12.39
CA PHE A 134 8.38 -5.13 11.10
C PHE A 134 9.73 -4.46 10.96
N GLU A 135 10.44 -4.88 9.93
CA GLU A 135 11.66 -4.26 9.47
C GLU A 135 11.32 -3.35 8.28
N MET A 136 11.63 -2.06 8.43
CA MET A 136 11.53 -1.14 7.30
C MET A 136 12.52 -1.60 6.24
N PRO A 137 12.11 -1.78 4.98
CA PRO A 137 13.06 -2.27 3.99
C PRO A 137 14.20 -1.27 3.75
N ASP A 138 15.41 -1.80 3.58
CA ASP A 138 16.66 -1.03 3.62
C ASP A 138 16.97 -0.22 2.37
N THR A 139 16.23 -0.38 1.27
CA THR A 139 16.56 0.36 0.05
C THR A 139 16.00 1.78 0.09
N ASP A 140 16.88 2.77 -0.07
CA ASP A 140 16.61 4.22 -0.11
C ASP A 140 15.52 4.66 -1.10
N ASP A 141 15.02 3.75 -1.93
CA ASP A 141 13.98 4.01 -2.91
C ASP A 141 12.90 2.94 -3.01
N CYS A 142 12.99 1.76 -2.38
CA CYS A 142 12.04 0.67 -2.63
C CYS A 142 11.73 -0.14 -1.38
N ALA A 143 10.74 0.31 -0.62
CA ALA A 143 10.20 -0.49 0.47
C ALA A 143 9.52 -1.74 -0.11
N PHE A 144 10.19 -2.88 -0.19
CA PHE A 144 9.62 -4.17 -0.54
C PHE A 144 9.62 -5.06 0.69
N PHE A 145 8.43 -5.46 1.15
CA PHE A 145 8.29 -6.40 2.25
C PHE A 145 8.00 -7.80 1.69
N GLY A 146 8.88 -8.77 1.98
CA GLY A 146 8.81 -10.13 1.44
C GLY A 146 9.57 -10.28 0.12
N GLU A 147 10.76 -10.89 0.23
CA GLU A 147 11.40 -11.61 -0.88
C GLU A 147 10.58 -12.83 -1.29
#